data_AF-A0A926HDY8-F1
#
_entry.id   AF-A0A926HDY8-F1
#
_cell.length_a   1.000
_cell.length_b   1.000
_cell.length_c   1.000
_cell.angle_alpha   90.00
_cell.angle_beta   90.00
_cell.angle_gamma   90.00
#
_symmetry.space_group_name_H-M   'P 1'
#
loop_
_entity.id
_entity.type
_entity.pdbx_description
1 polymer ?
#
loop_
_entity_poly.entity_id
_entity_poly.type
_entity_poly.pdbx_seq_one_letter_code
_entity_poly.pdbx_strand_id
1 'polypeptide(L)'
;MEFRLGDIIDDHCIKCRRLTNHSVVSMVGTEVAKVRCRSCYHEHTYLKEVAPPSRKDLKKAELAELARAEAAAGNNGDSSEPDDGSAPDASEPDPESDIDAGDDDEPVPETAAGSEVDEAPAKPGRSRARKA
;
A
#
# COMPACT_ATOMS: atom_id res chain seq x y z
N MET A 1 9.92 13.59 13.19
CA MET A 1 9.22 12.67 14.12
C MET A 1 10.12 11.46 14.28
N GLU A 2 10.49 11.09 15.50
CA GLU A 2 11.28 9.88 15.77
C GLU A 2 10.33 8.71 15.98
N PHE A 3 10.53 7.60 15.27
CA PHE A 3 9.71 6.39 15.45
C PHE A 3 10.23 5.56 16.61
N ARG A 4 9.32 4.94 17.36
CA ARG A 4 9.62 3.98 18.43
C ARG A 4 9.10 2.60 18.06
N LEU A 5 9.67 1.58 18.70
CA LEU A 5 9.15 0.21 18.57
C LEU A 5 7.72 0.16 19.11
N GLY A 6 6.83 -0.45 18.33
CA GLY A 6 5.40 -0.54 18.65
C GLY A 6 4.57 0.66 18.20
N ASP A 7 5.17 1.75 17.71
CA ASP A 7 4.43 2.86 17.12
C ASP A 7 3.60 2.37 15.93
N ILE A 8 2.47 3.05 15.72
CA ILE A 8 1.54 2.76 14.62
C ILE A 8 1.92 3.64 13.43
N ILE A 9 2.15 2.99 12.30
CA ILE A 9 2.51 3.62 11.03
C ILE A 9 1.70 2.98 9.90
N ASP A 10 1.31 3.77 8.91
CA ASP A 10 0.65 3.22 7.72
C ASP A 10 1.69 2.69 6.73
N ASP A 11 1.39 1.51 6.17
CA ASP A 11 2.23 0.90 5.12
C ASP A 11 1.37 0.06 4.18
N HIS A 12 1.91 -0.29 3.02
CA HIS A 12 1.26 -1.21 2.10
C HIS A 12 1.50 -2.66 2.52
N CYS A 13 0.45 -3.33 3.01
CA CYS A 13 0.57 -4.72 3.43
C CYS A 13 0.64 -5.65 2.21
N ILE A 14 1.74 -6.38 2.01
CA ILE A 14 1.89 -7.32 0.88
C ILE A 14 0.87 -8.46 0.88
N LYS A 15 0.36 -8.83 2.06
CA LYS A 15 -0.64 -9.89 2.22
C LYS A 15 -2.07 -9.38 2.00
N CYS A 16 -2.38 -8.19 2.50
CA CYS A 16 -3.71 -7.58 2.31
C CYS A 16 -3.85 -6.83 0.98
N ARG A 17 -2.73 -6.47 0.34
CA ARG A 17 -2.65 -5.67 -0.90
C ARG A 17 -3.39 -4.32 -0.81
N ARG A 18 -3.31 -3.68 0.36
CA ARG A 18 -3.92 -2.38 0.65
C ARG A 18 -3.09 -1.63 1.69
N LEU A 19 -3.29 -0.31 1.79
CA LEU A 19 -2.74 0.50 2.87
C LEU A 19 -3.46 0.13 4.18
N THR A 20 -2.69 -0.19 5.22
CA THR A 20 -3.22 -0.51 6.54
C THR A 20 -2.29 0.01 7.62
N ASN A 21 -2.81 0.09 8.84
CA ASN A 21 -2.02 0.37 10.02
C ASN A 21 -1.13 -0.84 10.39
N HIS A 22 0.15 -0.58 10.56
CA HIS A 22 1.15 -1.54 11.00
C HIS A 22 1.79 -1.09 12.32
N SER A 23 2.27 -2.04 13.11
CA SER A 23 3.14 -1.75 14.26
C SER A 23 4.60 -1.92 13.86
N VAL A 24 5.46 -0.97 14.26
CA VAL A 24 6.92 -1.07 14.06
C VAL A 24 7.48 -2.24 14.88
N VAL A 25 8.07 -3.24 14.21
CA VAL A 25 8.62 -4.45 14.87
C VAL A 25 10.13 -4.34 15.06
N SER A 26 10.83 -3.72 14.11
CA SER A 26 12.28 -3.55 14.18
C SER A 26 12.72 -2.29 13.45
N MET A 27 13.76 -1.65 13.98
CA MET A 27 14.38 -0.45 13.41
C MET A 27 15.90 -0.66 13.30
N VAL A 28 16.52 0.03 12.34
CA VAL A 28 17.98 0.11 12.18
C VAL A 28 18.36 1.58 12.32
N GLY A 29 19.03 1.92 13.43
CA GLY A 29 19.24 3.32 13.80
C GLY A 29 17.90 4.02 14.02
N THR A 30 17.63 5.05 13.22
CA THR A 30 16.39 5.85 13.25
C THR A 30 15.39 5.46 12.15
N GLU A 31 15.71 4.45 11.33
CA GLU A 31 14.86 4.02 10.22
C GLU A 31 14.11 2.72 10.54
N VAL A 32 12.83 2.66 10.16
CA VAL A 32 11.99 1.46 10.31
C VAL A 32 12.42 0.40 9.30
N ALA A 33 12.77 -0.80 9.79
CA ALA A 33 13.20 -1.91 8.94
C ALA A 33 12.07 -2.89 8.63
N LYS A 34 11.28 -3.28 9.64
CA LYS A 34 10.16 -4.21 9.49
C LYS A 34 8.94 -3.75 10.27
N VAL A 35 7.79 -4.07 9.70
CA VAL A 35 6.47 -3.72 10.22
C VAL A 35 5.57 -4.95 10.24
N ARG A 36 4.59 -4.95 11.14
CA ARG A 36 3.57 -6.00 11.25
C ARG A 36 2.18 -5.43 11.04
N CYS A 37 1.45 -5.97 10.07
CA CYS A 37 0.10 -5.52 9.78
C CYS A 37 -0.83 -5.81 10.97
N ARG A 38 -1.57 -4.81 11.46
CA ARG A 38 -2.51 -5.01 12.58
C ARG A 38 -3.79 -5.75 12.17
N SER A 39 -4.08 -5.83 10.87
CA SER A 39 -5.25 -6.58 10.37
C SER A 39 -4.95 -8.07 10.13
N CYS A 40 -3.83 -8.40 9.49
CA CYS A 40 -3.52 -9.78 9.11
C CYS A 40 -2.32 -10.39 9.83
N TYR A 41 -1.66 -9.62 10.70
CA TYR A 41 -0.52 -10.03 11.52
C TYR A 41 0.69 -10.55 10.75
N HIS A 42 0.76 -10.27 9.44
CA HIS A 42 1.93 -10.59 8.63
C HIS A 42 3.03 -9.55 8.85
N GLU A 43 4.28 -10.02 8.93
CA GLU A 43 5.47 -9.19 9.07
C GLU A 43 6.16 -9.04 7.71
N HIS A 44 6.50 -7.82 7.31
CA HIS A 44 7.25 -7.55 6.09
C HIS A 44 8.16 -6.34 6.24
N THR A 45 9.02 -6.12 5.25
CA THR A 45 9.86 -4.91 5.16
C THR A 45 8.97 -3.69 4.96
N TYR A 46 9.34 -2.58 5.58
CA TYR A 46 8.61 -1.32 5.45
C TYR A 46 8.72 -0.78 4.01
N LEU A 47 7.58 -0.61 3.34
CA LEU A 47 7.51 -0.18 1.93
C LEU A 47 7.33 1.34 1.78
N LYS A 48 7.23 2.07 2.89
CA LYS A 48 7.08 3.54 2.91
C LYS A 48 5.85 3.99 2.12
N GLU A 49 4.75 3.25 2.28
CA GLU A 49 3.47 3.51 1.59
C GLU A 49 3.52 3.34 0.05
N VAL A 50 4.68 2.94 -0.50
CA VAL A 50 4.84 2.68 -1.93
C VAL A 50 4.32 1.29 -2.24
N ALA A 51 3.25 1.21 -3.04
CA ALA A 51 2.82 -0.06 -3.59
C ALA A 51 3.96 -0.65 -4.45
N PRO A 52 4.33 -1.93 -4.26
CA PRO A 52 5.37 -2.54 -5.07
C PRO A 52 4.98 -2.46 -6.55
N PRO A 53 5.93 -2.10 -7.45
CA PRO A 53 5.63 -1.93 -8.86
C PRO A 53 5.01 -3.21 -9.41
N SER A 54 3.93 -3.07 -10.18
CA SER A 54 3.22 -4.22 -10.68
C SER A 54 4.12 -4.97 -11.68
N ARG A 55 3.90 -6.27 -11.86
CA ARG A 55 4.66 -7.07 -12.85
C ARG A 55 4.58 -6.49 -14.27
N LYS A 56 3.56 -5.68 -14.56
CA LYS A 56 3.38 -4.98 -15.84
C LYS A 56 4.33 -3.78 -15.95
N ASP A 57 4.54 -3.04 -14.86
CA ASP A 57 5.45 -1.90 -14.83
C ASP A 57 6.90 -2.34 -14.94
N LEU A 58 7.27 -3.47 -14.31
CA LEU A 58 8.60 -4.07 -14.47
C LEU A 58 8.88 -4.49 -15.91
N LYS A 59 7.90 -5.10 -16.59
CA LYS A 59 8.04 -5.52 -18.00
C LYS A 59 8.09 -4.32 -18.94
N LYS A 60 7.34 -3.25 -18.65
CA LYS A 60 7.36 -2.00 -19.41
C LYS A 60 8.69 -1.25 -19.23
N ALA A 61 9.28 -1.29 -18.03
CA ALA A 61 10.61 -0.73 -17.78
C ALA A 61 11.70 -1.47 -18.55
N GLU A 62 11.66 -2.81 -18.59
CA GLU A 62 12.61 -3.63 -19.37
C GLU A 62 12.52 -3.35 -20.89
N LEU A 63 11.30 -3.26 -21.42
CA LEU A 63 11.06 -2.87 -22.82
C LEU A 63 11.53 -1.44 -23.12
N ALA A 64 11.34 -0.50 -22.20
CA ALA A 64 11.81 0.87 -22.35
C ALA A 64 13.34 0.98 -22.29
N GLU A 65 14.01 0.16 -21.47
CA GLU A 65 15.47 0.11 -21.38
C GLU A 65 16.09 -0.46 -22.66
N LEU A 66 15.51 -1.54 -23.20
CA LEU A 66 15.90 -2.11 -24.50
C LEU A 66 15.73 -1.10 -25.64
N ALA A 67 14.56 -0.44 -25.72
CA ALA A 67 14.30 0.58 -26.74
C ALA A 67 15.25 1.79 -26.63
N ARG A 68 15.63 2.18 -25.40
CA ARG A 68 16.60 3.26 -25.18
C ARG A 68 18.02 2.85 -25.56
N ALA A 69 18.41 1.59 -25.34
CA ALA A 69 19.69 1.05 -25.78
C ALA A 69 19.78 0.97 -27.32
N GLU A 70 18.69 0.58 -27.99
CA GLU A 70 18.62 0.57 -29.46
C GLU A 70 18.65 1.98 -30.06
N ALA A 71 17.95 2.95 -29.45
CA ALA A 71 17.98 4.35 -29.88
C ALA A 71 19.37 5.00 -29.69
N ALA A 72 20.13 4.60 -28.65
CA ALA A 72 21.50 5.08 -28.44
C ALA A 72 22.52 4.51 -29.45
N ALA A 73 22.23 3.33 -30.03
CA ALA A 73 23.07 2.71 -31.06
C ALA A 73 22.75 3.20 -32.49
N GLY A 74 21.63 3.89 -32.69
CA GLY A 74 21.13 4.32 -34.00
C GLY A 74 21.53 5.72 -34.46
N ASN A 75 22.42 6.43 -33.76
CA ASN A 75 22.77 7.80 -34.15
C ASN A 75 23.89 7.86 -35.20
N ASN A 76 23.57 7.39 -36.41
CA ASN A 76 24.24 7.76 -37.66
C ASN A 76 23.18 8.09 -38.72
N GLY A 77 22.68 9.34 -38.64
CA GLY A 77 22.15 10.17 -39.73
C GLY A 77 20.99 9.65 -40.59
N ASP A 78 19.86 10.36 -40.56
CA ASP A 78 19.37 11.09 -41.75
C ASP A 78 18.19 12.00 -41.37
N SER A 79 18.29 13.27 -41.78
CA SER A 79 17.20 14.23 -41.71
C SER A 79 16.06 13.77 -42.62
N SER A 80 14.86 13.69 -42.07
CA SER A 80 13.64 13.90 -42.85
C SER A 80 12.58 14.40 -41.89
N GLU A 81 12.34 15.71 -41.93
CA GLU A 81 11.11 16.32 -41.46
C GLU A 81 9.93 15.65 -42.18
N PRO A 82 8.90 15.15 -41.49
CA PRO A 82 7.57 15.06 -42.05
C PRO A 82 6.81 16.33 -41.66
N ASP A 83 6.74 17.23 -42.64
CA ASP A 83 5.56 18.01 -43.05
C ASP A 83 4.48 18.22 -41.97
N ASP A 84 4.45 19.47 -41.49
CA ASP A 84 3.36 20.09 -40.74
C ASP A 84 2.09 20.12 -41.61
N GLY A 85 1.24 19.12 -41.44
CA GLY A 85 0.01 18.95 -42.21
C GLY A 85 -1.16 18.49 -41.34
N SER A 86 -2.06 19.45 -41.05
CA SER A 86 -3.42 19.30 -40.53
C SER A 86 -3.60 18.86 -39.07
N ALA A 87 -3.81 19.86 -38.22
CA ALA A 87 -4.80 19.75 -37.15
C ALA A 87 -6.22 19.65 -37.75
N PRO A 88 -7.02 18.70 -37.27
CA PRO A 88 -8.40 18.99 -36.89
C PRO A 88 -8.51 18.79 -35.37
N ASP A 89 -8.65 19.88 -34.65
CA ASP A 89 -9.93 20.51 -34.35
C ASP A 89 -10.39 20.01 -32.98
N ALA A 90 -10.37 20.96 -32.06
CA ALA A 90 -10.77 20.80 -30.69
C ALA A 90 -12.24 20.40 -30.65
N SER A 91 -12.53 19.33 -29.93
CA SER A 91 -13.83 19.15 -29.31
C SER A 91 -13.54 18.53 -27.96
N GLU A 92 -13.31 19.39 -26.98
CA GLU A 92 -13.46 19.06 -25.56
C GLU A 92 -14.86 18.45 -25.35
N PRO A 93 -14.99 17.26 -24.76
CA PRO A 93 -16.21 16.94 -24.04
C PRO A 93 -16.07 17.44 -22.60
N ASP A 94 -16.82 18.51 -22.30
CA ASP A 94 -17.19 18.95 -20.95
C ASP A 94 -17.49 17.76 -20.02
N PRO A 95 -16.86 17.68 -18.83
CA PRO A 95 -17.42 16.95 -17.72
C PRO A 95 -18.04 17.92 -16.71
N GLU A 96 -19.12 18.60 -17.09
CA GLU A 96 -20.10 19.05 -16.10
C GLU A 96 -20.77 17.80 -15.50
N SER A 97 -20.21 17.36 -14.37
CA SER A 97 -20.83 16.37 -13.51
C SER A 97 -21.42 17.08 -12.30
N ASP A 98 -22.55 17.72 -12.54
CA ASP A 98 -23.55 17.96 -11.51
C ASP A 98 -24.12 16.60 -11.07
N ILE A 99 -23.41 15.92 -10.17
CA ILE A 99 -24.04 14.93 -9.30
C ILE A 99 -24.46 15.64 -8.02
N ASP A 100 -25.72 16.02 -8.04
CA ASP A 100 -26.49 16.58 -6.93
C ASP A 100 -26.26 15.80 -5.64
N ALA A 101 -25.82 16.55 -4.64
CA ALA A 101 -25.84 16.13 -3.25
C ALA A 101 -27.29 16.14 -2.76
N GLY A 102 -27.88 14.94 -2.63
CA GLY A 102 -29.09 14.69 -1.84
C GLY A 102 -28.92 13.33 -1.15
N ASP A 103 -28.62 13.34 0.15
CA ASP A 103 -29.61 13.12 1.21
C ASP A 103 -29.90 11.63 1.42
N ASP A 104 -29.19 11.03 2.38
CA ASP A 104 -29.80 10.09 3.32
C ASP A 104 -28.94 10.05 4.60
N ASP A 105 -29.22 11.04 5.45
CA ASP A 105 -28.97 10.98 6.89
C ASP A 105 -29.82 9.84 7.47
N GLU A 106 -29.31 8.60 7.44
CA GLU A 106 -29.89 7.52 8.23
C GLU A 106 -29.12 7.41 9.56
N PRO A 107 -29.68 7.90 10.69
CA PRO A 107 -29.04 7.75 11.99
C PRO A 107 -29.09 6.28 12.41
N VAL A 108 -27.91 5.66 12.53
CA VAL A 108 -27.79 4.35 13.18
C VAL A 108 -28.24 4.48 14.65
N PRO A 109 -29.29 3.77 15.11
CA PRO A 109 -29.66 3.80 16.51
C PRO A 109 -28.61 3.08 17.35
N GLU A 110 -28.01 3.83 18.28
CA GLU A 110 -27.31 3.30 19.45
C GLU A 110 -28.19 2.25 20.15
N THR A 111 -27.73 1.00 20.15
CA THR A 111 -28.22 0.00 21.10
C THR A 111 -27.12 -0.22 22.12
N ALA A 112 -27.22 0.52 23.22
CA ALA A 112 -26.63 0.13 24.48
C ALA A 112 -27.40 -1.10 25.01
N ALA A 113 -26.70 -2.19 25.33
CA ALA A 113 -26.86 -2.96 26.58
C ALA A 113 -26.19 -4.35 26.53
N GLY A 114 -25.31 -4.58 27.52
CA GLY A 114 -24.97 -5.91 28.06
C GLY A 114 -23.94 -6.70 27.24
N SER A 115 -23.04 -7.49 27.82
CA SER A 115 -22.90 -7.96 29.19
C SER A 115 -21.51 -8.61 29.28
N GLU A 116 -20.82 -8.26 30.36
CA GLU A 116 -19.97 -9.12 31.18
C GLU A 116 -18.75 -9.84 30.55
N VAL A 117 -17.60 -9.45 31.12
CA VAL A 117 -16.34 -10.16 31.10
C VAL A 117 -16.52 -11.56 31.69
N ASP A 118 -16.32 -12.61 30.89
CA ASP A 118 -16.10 -13.96 31.44
C ASP A 118 -14.58 -14.23 31.47
N GLU A 119 -14.01 -13.96 32.63
CA GLU A 119 -12.63 -14.28 33.01
C GLU A 119 -12.48 -15.79 33.10
N ALA A 120 -11.91 -16.41 32.06
CA ALA A 120 -11.60 -17.83 32.07
C ALA A 120 -10.52 -18.13 33.13
N PRO A 121 -10.74 -19.09 34.05
CA PRO A 121 -9.80 -19.36 35.14
C PRO A 121 -8.51 -20.00 34.63
N ALA A 122 -7.39 -19.47 35.13
CA ALA A 122 -6.06 -20.02 34.97
C ALA A 122 -6.00 -21.50 35.40
N LYS A 123 -5.56 -22.39 34.50
CA LYS A 123 -5.31 -23.80 34.83
C LYS A 123 -4.06 -23.89 35.72
N PRO A 124 -4.12 -24.51 36.90
CA PRO A 124 -2.95 -24.66 37.76
C PRO A 124 -1.90 -25.58 37.13
N GLY A 125 -0.63 -25.20 37.34
CA GLY A 125 0.55 -25.81 36.75
C GLY A 125 0.72 -27.29 37.10
N ARG A 126 1.26 -28.02 36.13
CA ARG A 126 1.68 -29.41 36.27
C ARG A 126 2.98 -29.42 37.08
N SER A 127 2.91 -29.71 38.38
CA SER A 127 4.08 -29.93 39.21
C SER A 127 4.86 -31.15 38.67
N ARG A 128 6.05 -30.90 38.11
CA ARG A 128 7.00 -31.98 37.81
C ARG A 128 7.54 -32.52 39.12
N ALA A 129 7.16 -33.75 39.46
CA ALA A 129 7.77 -34.51 40.52
C ALA A 129 9.28 -34.64 40.24
N ARG A 130 10.09 -34.16 41.19
CA ARG A 130 11.54 -34.36 41.21
C ARG A 130 11.75 -35.77 41.73
N LYS A 131 12.35 -36.65 40.91
CA LYS A 131 12.72 -37.99 41.35
C LYS A 131 14.09 -37.88 42.03
N ALA A 132 14.14 -38.35 43.27
CA ALA A 132 15.36 -38.50 44.07
C ALA A 132 16.29 -39.57 43.48
#